data_AF-A0A849I1Q1-F1
#
_entry.id   AF-A0A849I1Q1-F1
#
_cell.length_a   1.000
_cell.length_b   1.000
_cell.length_c   1.000
_cell.angle_alpha   90.00
_cell.angle_beta   90.00
_cell.angle_gamma   90.00
#
_symmetry.space_group_name_H-M   'P 1'
#
loop_
_entity.id
_entity.type
_entity.pdbx_description
1 polymer ?
#
loop_
_entity_poly.entity_id
_entity_poly.type
_entity_poly.pdbx_seq_one_letter_code
_entity_poly.pdbx_strand_id
1 'polypeptide(L)'
;MRFIPTRIHGLVDYAWGLLLGTAPWTLGFAGDGPAAYMAWILGAGAILYSLLTDYEVGLLPVIAVPVHLMLDVAGGAVLAASPWIFGFADRVVWPHLLFGLFSVAAGLATERAPRLPDRIAGNRA
;
A
#
# COMPACT_ATOMS: atom_id res chain seq x y z
N MET A 1 -6.17 -8.41 -16.59
CA MET A 1 -7.26 -7.44 -16.87
C MET A 1 -7.33 -6.47 -15.71
N ARG A 2 -7.63 -5.20 -15.95
CA ARG A 2 -7.71 -4.17 -14.91
C ARG A 2 -9.15 -3.69 -14.79
N PHE A 3 -9.74 -3.85 -13.61
CA PHE A 3 -11.18 -3.69 -13.40
C PHE A 3 -11.53 -3.07 -12.05
N ILE A 4 -10.55 -2.86 -11.15
CA ILE A 4 -10.78 -2.17 -9.89
C ILE A 4 -10.74 -0.66 -10.17
N PRO A 5 -11.82 0.10 -9.88
CA PRO A 5 -11.82 1.55 -9.99
C PRO A 5 -10.85 2.17 -8.97
N THR A 6 -10.16 3.24 -9.36
CA THR A 6 -9.21 3.97 -8.49
C THR A 6 -9.82 4.45 -7.18
N ARG A 7 -11.10 4.84 -7.18
CA ARG A 7 -11.85 5.21 -5.96
C ARG A 7 -11.93 4.05 -4.96
N ILE A 8 -12.17 2.84 -5.45
CA ILE A 8 -12.29 1.64 -4.61
C ILE A 8 -10.90 1.26 -4.09
N HIS A 9 -9.90 1.28 -4.97
CA HIS A 9 -8.51 1.03 -4.59
C HIS A 9 -8.05 1.98 -3.47
N GLY A 10 -8.24 3.30 -3.63
CA GLY A 10 -7.83 4.27 -2.60
C GLY A 10 -8.54 4.10 -1.25
N LEU A 11 -9.82 3.70 -1.24
CA LEU A 11 -10.49 3.36 0.02
C LEU A 11 -9.89 2.11 0.66
N VAL A 12 -9.56 1.11 -0.15
CA VAL A 12 -8.87 -0.10 0.28
C VAL A 12 -7.49 0.23 0.84
N ASP A 13 -6.74 1.17 0.26
CA ASP A 13 -5.40 1.53 0.75
C ASP A 13 -5.43 2.10 2.16
N TYR A 14 -6.41 2.96 2.48
CA TYR A 14 -6.55 3.47 3.84
C TYR A 14 -6.88 2.38 4.85
N ALA A 15 -7.80 1.48 4.51
CA ALA A 15 -8.16 0.36 5.37
C ALA A 15 -6.98 -0.61 5.53
N TRP A 16 -6.35 -0.99 4.41
CA TRP A 16 -5.22 -1.92 4.36
C TRP A 16 -4.00 -1.36 5.08
N GLY A 17 -3.66 -0.09 4.86
CA GLY A 17 -2.54 0.58 5.53
C GLY A 17 -2.74 0.69 7.04
N LEU A 18 -3.96 0.96 7.50
CA LEU A 18 -4.30 0.95 8.93
C LEU A 18 -4.22 -0.45 9.53
N LEU A 19 -4.77 -1.46 8.84
CA LEU A 19 -4.72 -2.85 9.27
C LEU A 19 -3.28 -3.35 9.36
N LEU A 20 -2.46 -3.09 8.33
CA LEU A 20 -1.05 -3.47 8.34
C LEU A 20 -0.28 -2.71 9.42
N GLY A 21 -0.49 -1.39 9.53
CA GLY A 21 0.20 -0.56 10.51
C GLY A 21 -0.10 -0.94 11.95
N THR A 22 -1.29 -1.48 12.24
CA THR A 22 -1.70 -1.96 13.57
C THR A 22 -1.51 -3.46 13.77
N ALA A 23 -1.19 -4.21 12.71
CA ALA A 23 -0.95 -5.65 12.74
C ALA A 23 0.02 -6.12 13.82
N PRO A 24 1.13 -5.41 14.14
CA PRO A 24 2.06 -5.88 15.16
C PRO A 24 1.38 -6.12 16.51
N TRP A 25 0.46 -5.24 16.90
CA TRP A 25 -0.26 -5.35 18.17
C TRP A 25 -1.44 -6.31 18.08
N THR A 26 -2.21 -6.25 16.99
CA THR A 26 -3.44 -7.05 16.84
C THR A 26 -3.16 -8.52 16.55
N LEU A 27 -2.03 -8.84 15.90
CA LEU A 27 -1.59 -10.20 15.56
C LEU A 27 -0.44 -10.70 16.44
N GLY A 28 -0.03 -9.94 17.46
CA GLY A 28 0.87 -10.42 18.52
C GLY A 28 2.35 -10.51 18.14
N PHE A 29 2.84 -9.72 17.19
CA PHE A 29 4.26 -9.67 16.80
C PHE A 29 4.96 -8.33 17.10
N ALA A 30 4.36 -7.46 17.92
CA ALA A 30 4.95 -6.18 18.32
C ALA A 30 6.32 -6.30 19.02
N GLY A 31 6.64 -7.46 19.59
CA GLY A 31 7.95 -7.74 20.20
C GLY A 31 9.05 -8.08 19.20
N ASP A 32 8.72 -8.40 17.94
CA ASP A 32 9.70 -8.64 16.88
C ASP A 32 9.98 -7.33 16.15
N GLY A 33 11.08 -6.66 16.53
CA GLY A 33 11.44 -5.34 16.01
C GLY A 33 11.41 -5.26 14.48
N PRO A 34 12.17 -6.09 13.75
CA PRO A 34 12.14 -6.11 12.29
C PRO A 34 10.74 -6.30 11.70
N ALA A 35 9.98 -7.29 12.16
CA ALA A 35 8.64 -7.56 11.64
C ALA A 35 7.69 -6.38 11.92
N ALA A 36 7.71 -5.84 13.13
CA ALA A 36 6.87 -4.71 13.55
C ALA A 36 7.20 -3.44 12.77
N TYR A 37 8.49 -3.11 12.62
CA TYR A 37 8.90 -1.92 11.87
C TYR A 37 8.54 -2.01 10.39
N MET A 38 8.70 -3.19 9.75
CA MET A 38 8.32 -3.35 8.34
C MET A 38 6.82 -3.14 8.12
N ALA A 39 5.99 -3.71 8.99
CA ALA A 39 4.54 -3.52 8.92
C ALA A 39 4.16 -2.05 9.15
N TRP A 40 4.73 -1.41 10.18
CA TRP A 40 4.42 -0.02 10.49
C TRP A 40 4.86 0.97 9.42
N ILE A 41 6.11 0.84 8.91
CA ILE A 41 6.67 1.73 7.88
C ILE A 41 5.89 1.60 6.58
N LEU A 42 5.61 0.38 6.11
CA LEU A 42 4.90 0.19 4.84
C LEU A 42 3.41 0.52 4.96
N GLY A 43 2.76 0.23 6.10
CA GLY A 43 1.37 0.64 6.34
C GLY A 43 1.21 2.16 6.42
N ALA A 44 2.07 2.85 7.18
CA ALA A 44 2.06 4.31 7.27
C ALA A 44 2.47 4.97 5.95
N GLY A 45 3.46 4.40 5.26
CA GLY A 45 3.88 4.84 3.92
C GLY A 45 2.74 4.77 2.91
N ALA A 46 2.00 3.65 2.90
CA ALA A 46 0.81 3.44 2.07
C ALA A 46 -0.23 4.53 2.27
N ILE A 47 -0.59 4.82 3.52
CA ILE A 47 -1.52 5.90 3.85
C ILE A 47 -0.99 7.25 3.35
N LEU A 48 0.29 7.53 3.59
CA LEU A 48 0.89 8.81 3.23
C LEU A 48 0.88 9.04 1.71
N TYR A 49 1.40 8.11 0.90
CA TYR A 49 1.38 8.32 -0.55
C TYR A 49 -0.04 8.27 -1.11
N SER A 50 -0.97 7.53 -0.49
CA SER A 50 -2.40 7.55 -0.82
C SER A 50 -3.02 8.93 -0.63
N LEU A 51 -2.73 9.63 0.47
CA LEU A 51 -3.14 11.03 0.67
C LEU A 51 -2.57 11.97 -0.40
N LEU A 52 -1.39 11.65 -0.93
CA LEU A 52 -0.70 12.44 -1.94
C LEU A 52 -1.03 12.02 -3.39
N THR A 53 -1.96 11.09 -3.60
CA THR A 53 -2.26 10.55 -4.93
C THR A 53 -3.39 11.30 -5.62
N ASP A 54 -3.24 11.55 -6.92
CA ASP A 54 -4.27 12.15 -7.77
C ASP A 54 -5.34 11.13 -8.18
N TYR A 55 -6.17 10.75 -7.21
CA TYR A 55 -7.37 9.93 -7.39
C TYR A 55 -8.52 10.47 -6.50
N GLU A 56 -9.69 9.83 -6.55
CA GLU A 56 -10.94 10.36 -6.00
C GLU A 56 -10.93 10.62 -4.50
N VAL A 57 -10.14 9.85 -3.75
CA VAL A 57 -10.08 9.92 -2.27
C VAL A 57 -8.76 10.51 -1.77
N GLY A 58 -7.94 11.06 -2.67
CA GLY A 58 -6.67 11.70 -2.35
C GLY A 58 -6.85 13.15 -1.90
N LEU A 59 -6.00 13.59 -0.97
CA LEU A 59 -6.07 14.93 -0.40
C LEU A 59 -5.32 15.94 -1.25
N LEU A 60 -4.08 15.61 -1.63
CA LEU A 60 -3.18 16.47 -2.41
C LEU A 60 -2.76 15.74 -3.68
N PRO A 61 -3.03 16.25 -4.89
CA PRO A 61 -2.69 15.57 -6.14
C PRO A 61 -1.20 15.79 -6.49
N VAL A 62 -0.30 15.03 -5.86
CA VAL A 62 1.15 15.12 -6.07
C VAL A 62 1.69 13.93 -6.86
N ILE A 63 1.12 12.74 -6.61
CA ILE A 63 1.55 11.45 -7.17
C ILE A 63 0.50 10.99 -8.18
N ALA A 64 0.92 10.71 -9.41
CA ALA A 64 0.04 10.16 -10.42
C ALA A 64 -0.31 8.68 -10.09
N VAL A 65 -1.55 8.26 -10.38
CA VAL A 65 -2.03 6.87 -10.15
C VAL A 65 -1.07 5.79 -10.66
N PRO A 66 -0.45 5.88 -11.86
CA PRO A 66 0.50 4.87 -12.31
C PRO A 66 1.71 4.71 -11.38
N VAL A 67 2.19 5.81 -10.78
CA VAL A 67 3.30 5.80 -9.82
C VAL A 67 2.85 5.21 -8.50
N HIS A 68 1.68 5.58 -8.00
CA HIS A 68 1.07 4.96 -6.81
C HIS A 68 0.99 3.43 -6.96
N LEU A 69 0.43 2.93 -8.06
CA LEU A 69 0.27 1.49 -8.27
C LEU A 69 1.63 0.77 -8.41
N MET A 70 2.65 1.45 -8.92
CA MET A 70 4.02 0.92 -8.93
C MET A 70 4.57 0.81 -7.50
N LEU A 71 4.32 1.81 -6.65
CA LEU A 71 4.70 1.78 -5.23
C LEU A 71 3.99 0.64 -4.49
N ASP A 72 2.70 0.40 -4.75
CA ASP A 72 1.98 -0.74 -4.17
C ASP A 72 2.61 -2.08 -4.55
N VAL A 73 2.88 -2.28 -5.84
CA VAL A 73 3.47 -3.55 -6.31
C VAL A 73 4.88 -3.74 -5.74
N ALA A 74 5.70 -2.70 -5.73
CA ALA A 74 7.05 -2.78 -5.18
C ALA A 74 7.03 -2.97 -3.65
N GLY A 75 6.26 -2.16 -2.93
CA GLY A 75 6.11 -2.21 -1.48
C GLY A 75 5.49 -3.53 -1.01
N GLY A 76 4.47 -4.03 -1.71
CA GLY A 76 3.85 -5.33 -1.47
C GLY A 76 4.82 -6.49 -1.70
N ALA A 77 5.64 -6.44 -2.75
CA ALA A 77 6.68 -7.45 -2.99
C ALA A 77 7.77 -7.42 -1.90
N VAL A 78 8.20 -6.23 -1.48
CA VAL A 78 9.14 -6.06 -0.37
C VAL A 78 8.55 -6.58 0.93
N LEU A 79 7.30 -6.24 1.24
CA LEU A 79 6.60 -6.74 2.42
C LEU A 79 6.51 -8.26 2.39
N ALA A 80 6.08 -8.83 1.27
CA ALA A 80 5.96 -10.28 1.11
C ALA A 80 7.30 -10.98 1.33
N ALA A 81 8.40 -10.44 0.80
CA ALA A 81 9.74 -11.01 0.94
C ALA A 81 10.42 -10.69 2.27
N SER A 82 9.90 -9.73 3.05
CA SER A 82 10.55 -9.22 4.26
C SER A 82 10.89 -10.27 5.33
N PRO A 83 10.10 -11.34 5.57
CA PRO A 83 10.49 -12.35 6.56
C PRO A 83 11.85 -12.98 6.26
N TRP A 84 12.15 -13.22 4.98
CA TRP A 84 13.41 -13.81 4.54
C TRP A 84 14.53 -12.77 4.43
N ILE A 85 14.23 -11.58 3.92
CA ILE A 85 15.22 -10.50 3.75
C ILE A 85 15.78 -10.04 5.11
N PHE A 86 14.92 -9.96 6.13
CA PHE A 86 15.27 -9.41 7.45
C PHE A 86 15.39 -10.48 8.55
N GLY A 87 15.32 -11.77 8.22
CA GLY A 87 15.66 -12.86 9.16
C GLY A 87 14.64 -13.10 10.27
N PHE A 88 13.35 -12.99 9.96
CA PHE A 88 12.26 -13.28 10.90
C PHE A 88 11.27 -14.34 10.39
N ALA A 89 11.62 -15.06 9.33
CA ALA A 89 10.78 -16.11 8.72
C ALA A 89 10.49 -17.32 9.63
N ASP A 90 11.26 -17.53 10.69
CA ASP A 90 11.03 -18.53 11.73
C ASP A 90 9.94 -18.10 12.74
N ARG A 91 9.55 -16.82 12.75
CA ARG A 91 8.65 -16.23 13.75
C ARG A 91 7.40 -15.61 13.14
N VAL A 92 7.54 -14.82 12.07
CA VAL A 92 6.45 -14.03 11.47
C VAL A 92 6.52 -14.08 9.95
N VAL A 93 5.71 -14.93 9.32
CA VAL A 93 5.66 -15.03 7.84
C VAL A 93 4.31 -14.60 7.31
N TRP A 94 3.24 -15.19 7.85
CA TRP A 94 1.91 -15.11 7.25
C TRP A 94 1.35 -13.69 7.14
N PRO A 95 1.47 -12.81 8.17
CA PRO A 95 1.01 -11.43 8.03
C PRO A 95 1.70 -10.71 6.86
N HIS A 96 3.04 -10.67 6.85
CA HIS A 96 3.80 -9.98 5.81
C HIS A 96 3.57 -10.57 4.42
N LEU A 97 3.53 -11.89 4.30
CA LEU A 97 3.28 -12.56 3.02
C LEU A 97 1.88 -12.25 2.48
N LEU A 98 0.83 -12.37 3.31
CA LEU A 98 -0.55 -12.18 2.86
C LEU A 98 -0.85 -10.71 2.53
N PHE A 99 -0.44 -9.78 3.40
CA PHE A 99 -0.60 -8.36 3.14
C PHE A 99 0.19 -7.95 1.89
N GLY A 100 1.43 -8.42 1.74
CA GLY A 100 2.28 -8.09 0.60
C GLY A 100 1.71 -8.61 -0.73
N LEU A 101 1.29 -9.88 -0.77
CA LEU A 101 0.65 -10.46 -1.96
C LEU A 101 -0.66 -9.77 -2.31
N PHE A 102 -1.47 -9.39 -1.31
CA PHE A 102 -2.68 -8.61 -1.53
C PHE A 102 -2.38 -7.27 -2.20
N SER A 103 -1.40 -6.51 -1.68
CA SER A 103 -1.02 -5.21 -2.24
C SER A 103 -0.54 -5.33 -3.68
N VAL A 104 0.28 -6.34 -3.99
CA VAL A 104 0.70 -6.66 -5.36
C VAL A 104 -0.52 -6.95 -6.26
N ALA A 105 -1.42 -7.81 -5.82
CA ALA A 105 -2.60 -8.18 -6.60
C ALA A 105 -3.52 -6.98 -6.86
N ALA A 106 -3.76 -6.14 -5.84
CA ALA A 106 -4.54 -4.91 -5.96
C ALA A 106 -3.91 -3.95 -6.99
N GLY A 107 -2.62 -3.64 -6.86
CA GLY A 107 -1.91 -2.74 -7.78
C GLY A 107 -1.93 -3.20 -9.24
N LEU A 108 -1.88 -4.51 -9.47
CA LEU A 108 -1.98 -5.11 -10.82
C LEU A 108 -3.39 -5.10 -11.40
N ALA A 109 -4.42 -5.24 -10.55
CA ALA A 109 -5.83 -5.31 -10.95
C ALA A 109 -6.53 -3.95 -11.09
N THR A 110 -5.92 -2.86 -10.60
CA THR A 110 -6.51 -1.51 -10.61
C THR A 110 -6.32 -0.75 -11.93
N GLU A 111 -7.33 0.03 -12.31
CA GLU A 111 -7.28 0.97 -13.44
C GLU A 111 -6.12 1.97 -13.30
N ARG A 112 -5.49 2.40 -14.41
CA ARG A 112 -4.28 3.27 -14.37
C ARG A 112 -4.60 4.76 -14.37
N ALA A 113 -5.87 5.12 -14.54
CA ALA A 113 -6.33 6.49 -14.67
C ALA A 113 -7.50 6.72 -13.70
N PRO A 114 -7.51 7.86 -12.99
CA PRO A 114 -8.66 8.25 -12.19
C PRO A 114 -9.86 8.55 -13.10
N ARG A 115 -11.07 8.46 -12.55
CA ARG A 115 -12.31 8.79 -13.29
C ARG A 115 -12.69 10.27 -13.18
N LEU A 116 -11.95 11.03 -12.38
CA LEU A 116 -12.03 12.48 -12.32
C LEU A 116 -11.04 13.13 -13.32
N PRO A 117 -11.26 14.40 -13.72
CA PRO A 117 -10.29 15.16 -14.49
C PRO A 117 -8.93 15.20 -13.79
N ASP A 118 -7.85 15.07 -14.55
CA ASP A 118 -6.47 15.13 -14.06
C ASP A 118 -6.21 16.46 -13.33
N ARG A 119 -6.00 16.38 -12.01
CA ARG A 119 -5.83 17.56 -11.15
C ARG A 119 -4.39 18.05 -11.20
N ILE A 120 -3.43 17.17 -11.50
CA ILE A 120 -2.02 17.53 -11.68
C ILE A 120 -1.84 18.40 -12.92
N ALA A 121 -2.47 18.04 -14.04
CA ALA A 121 -2.41 18.80 -15.29
C ALA A 121 -3.13 20.16 -15.17
N GLY A 122 -4.28 20.19 -14.49
CA GLY A 122 -5.06 21.42 -14.28
C GLY A 122 -4.38 22.46 -13.40
N ASN A 123 -3.43 22.06 -12.54
CA ASN A 123 -2.72 22.97 -11.63
C ASN A 123 -1.50 23.66 -12.27
N ARG A 124 -1.24 23.40 -13.56
CA ARG A 124 -0.13 23.99 -14.35
C ARG A 124 -0.57 25.13 -15.28
N ALA A 125 -1.85 25.49 -15.26
CA ALA A 125 -2.44 26.61 -16.03
C ALA A 125 -2.71 27.80 -15.10
#